data_AF-A0A6C1PJ10-F1
#
_entry.id   AF-A0A6C1PJ10-F1
#
_cell.length_a   1.000
_cell.length_b   1.000
_cell.length_c   1.000
_cell.angle_alpha   90.00
_cell.angle_beta   90.00
_cell.angle_gamma   90.00
#
_symmetry.space_group_name_H-M   'P 1'
#
loop_
_entity.id
_entity.type
_entity.pdbx_description
1 polymer ?
#
loop_
_entity_poly.entity_id
_entity_poly.type
_entity_poly.pdbx_seq_one_letter_code
_entity_poly.pdbx_strand_id
1 'polypeptide(L)'
;MAVVIFVLGSCTQSPVDPGPIADPGRAITPVGNDRISLVAETGGLPETNGPALGSELKVRLPDEYIPSQALMANLDFDENEEQIIVFKRRDDPDDLIRLLVVTYDSVRNAWIRSWEGVTNATSTRSFTVYTDDLVGDHEQEIVAFGINSRGEQTLDVFRRTSDALGFGLSYTRILSIEADITIRVESVPRSEAYEAMATVSAPSYPVIAERRDPESRNDFDAVRTTYFWDYPSRRYVAGLVESVSGEAVQDDRLRALFAGTEANFEQFLHGPWFRSSDAGDLQIAYFGARDRSVVFHSRDLQQAFMWANSTKPVYGRGVQLIVVNENLQTVKRLINVTVQGVNEITVAIQGSDGLGGTYARLTGPLQASIVQNSQRAVLSAIGLSGVYRGDLGREIVFSGSEYRFRQGSNAHSGGFALFDLGEDTILTLRAIDENRLPVKTLTFRAVFEEGRESDRITRSLHLEPGDVGIAGFFDNGSQRFTVEQIETIERDDG
;
A
#
# COMPACT_ATOMS: atom_id res chain seq x y z
N MET A 1 -67.91 50.82 32.12
CA MET A 1 -68.16 51.95 31.22
C MET A 1 -67.94 51.47 29.79
N ALA A 2 -68.85 51.86 28.91
CA ALA A 2 -69.04 51.50 27.51
C ALA A 2 -67.76 51.54 26.62
N VAL A 3 -67.59 50.54 25.74
CA VAL A 3 -67.59 50.66 24.24
C VAL A 3 -66.18 50.98 23.70
N VAL A 4 -65.67 50.33 22.65
CA VAL A 4 -65.87 50.68 21.23
C VAL A 4 -65.30 49.56 20.34
N ILE A 5 -66.06 49.21 19.30
CA ILE A 5 -65.69 48.42 18.12
C ILE A 5 -64.85 49.26 17.16
N PHE A 6 -63.81 48.71 16.54
CA PHE A 6 -63.49 49.03 15.14
C PHE A 6 -62.85 47.83 14.42
N VAL A 7 -63.46 47.50 13.28
CA VAL A 7 -62.98 46.63 12.19
C VAL A 7 -62.03 47.44 11.30
N LEU A 8 -61.12 46.75 10.59
CA LEU A 8 -60.47 47.00 9.28
C LEU A 8 -59.04 46.41 9.35
N GLY A 9 -58.45 45.71 8.37
CA GLY A 9 -58.82 45.38 7.01
C GLY A 9 -57.80 44.36 6.45
N SER A 10 -58.17 43.75 5.34
CA SER A 10 -57.49 42.66 4.62
C SER A 10 -56.13 43.04 4.01
N CYS A 11 -55.19 42.10 3.97
CA CYS A 11 -54.28 41.88 2.84
C CYS A 11 -53.82 40.41 2.82
N THR A 12 -54.29 39.68 1.82
CA THR A 12 -53.85 38.34 1.42
C THR A 12 -52.48 38.38 0.73
N GLN A 13 -51.53 37.56 1.16
CA GLN A 13 -50.46 37.03 0.30
C GLN A 13 -50.07 35.60 0.74
N SER A 14 -49.86 34.75 -0.26
CA SER A 14 -49.78 33.29 -0.24
C SER A 14 -48.68 32.69 0.65
N PRO A 15 -48.85 31.44 1.14
CA PRO A 15 -47.77 30.72 1.81
C PRO A 15 -46.67 30.36 0.81
N VAL A 16 -45.44 30.80 1.11
CA VAL A 16 -44.21 30.34 0.46
C VAL A 16 -43.84 29.00 1.07
N ASP A 17 -43.74 27.99 0.22
CA ASP A 17 -43.30 26.64 0.52
C ASP A 17 -41.83 26.65 0.99
N PRO A 18 -41.49 26.11 2.18
CA PRO A 18 -40.09 25.97 2.58
C PRO A 18 -39.46 24.81 1.80
N GLY A 19 -38.54 25.15 0.92
CA GLY A 19 -37.73 24.18 0.17
C GLY A 19 -36.95 23.20 1.06
N PRO A 20 -36.48 22.08 0.50
CA PRO A 20 -35.93 20.97 1.26
C PRO A 20 -34.65 21.38 2.01
N ILE A 21 -34.62 21.01 3.29
CA ILE A 21 -33.49 21.10 4.21
C ILE A 21 -32.31 20.30 3.62
N ALA A 22 -31.17 20.96 3.46
CA ALA A 22 -29.93 20.34 3.02
C ALA A 22 -29.39 19.37 4.09
N ASP A 23 -29.16 18.12 3.70
CA ASP A 23 -28.59 17.04 4.49
C ASP A 23 -27.05 17.19 4.58
N PRO A 24 -26.44 17.43 5.75
CA PRO A 24 -25.00 17.57 5.89
C PRO A 24 -24.39 16.18 6.13
N GLY A 25 -23.96 15.48 5.07
CA GLY A 25 -23.33 14.17 5.28
C GLY A 25 -22.86 13.35 4.08
N ARG A 26 -22.83 13.86 2.85
CA ARG A 26 -22.29 13.11 1.71
C ARG A 26 -20.83 13.48 1.42
N ALA A 27 -19.92 12.57 1.75
CA ALA A 27 -18.60 12.55 1.12
C ALA A 27 -18.80 12.27 -0.37
N ILE A 28 -18.36 13.20 -1.22
CA ILE A 28 -18.34 13.02 -2.67
C ILE A 28 -17.06 12.25 -2.99
N THR A 29 -17.19 10.94 -3.18
CA THR A 29 -16.15 10.15 -3.85
C THR A 29 -16.24 10.44 -5.35
N PRO A 30 -15.19 10.94 -6.02
CA PRO A 30 -15.20 11.02 -7.47
C PRO A 30 -15.19 9.59 -8.02
N VAL A 31 -16.35 9.14 -8.50
CA VAL A 31 -16.47 7.95 -9.34
C VAL A 31 -16.31 8.43 -10.77
N GLY A 32 -15.24 8.02 -11.44
CA GLY A 32 -15.12 8.15 -12.88
C GLY A 32 -16.28 7.41 -13.52
N ASN A 33 -17.18 8.14 -14.19
CA ASN A 33 -18.18 7.54 -15.05
C ASN A 33 -17.45 6.86 -16.20
N ASP A 34 -17.48 5.53 -16.24
CA ASP A 34 -17.73 4.83 -17.50
C ASP A 34 -18.50 3.53 -17.26
N ARG A 35 -19.62 3.45 -17.98
CA ARG A 35 -20.51 2.29 -18.01
C ARG A 35 -19.85 1.21 -18.85
N ILE A 36 -19.35 0.15 -18.21
CA ILE A 36 -19.20 -1.16 -18.85
C ILE A 36 -20.13 -2.12 -18.12
N SER A 37 -21.23 -2.47 -18.80
CA SER A 37 -22.07 -3.60 -18.40
C SER A 37 -21.28 -4.89 -18.65
N LEU A 38 -20.78 -5.51 -17.58
CA LEU A 38 -20.34 -6.89 -17.61
C LEU A 38 -21.61 -7.76 -17.56
N VAL A 39 -22.02 -8.24 -18.73
CA VAL A 39 -22.97 -9.35 -18.84
C VAL A 39 -22.28 -10.56 -18.21
N ALA A 40 -22.84 -11.01 -17.10
CA ALA A 40 -22.45 -12.26 -16.47
C ALA A 40 -22.88 -13.41 -17.39
N GLU A 41 -21.92 -14.07 -18.04
CA GLU A 41 -22.14 -15.45 -18.43
C GLU A 41 -22.11 -16.33 -17.18
N THR A 42 -23.22 -17.02 -17.00
CA THR A 42 -23.52 -17.92 -15.89
C THR A 42 -22.72 -19.20 -16.12
N GLY A 43 -21.79 -19.51 -15.22
CA GLY A 43 -21.02 -20.76 -15.30
C GLY A 43 -20.27 -21.07 -14.01
N GLY A 44 -20.90 -21.84 -13.13
CA GLY A 44 -20.24 -22.57 -12.04
C GLY A 44 -19.94 -21.76 -10.77
N LEU A 45 -20.62 -22.12 -9.68
CA LEU A 45 -20.24 -21.74 -8.32
C LEU A 45 -18.76 -22.11 -8.07
N PRO A 46 -17.89 -21.18 -7.63
CA PRO A 46 -16.59 -21.57 -7.15
C PRO A 46 -16.77 -22.21 -5.77
N GLU A 47 -16.39 -23.49 -5.69
CA GLU A 47 -16.17 -24.17 -4.41
C GLU A 47 -15.23 -23.35 -3.54
N THR A 48 -15.52 -23.33 -2.25
CA THR A 48 -14.74 -22.66 -1.20
C THR A 48 -13.33 -23.24 -1.13
N ASN A 49 -12.41 -22.68 -1.90
CA ASN A 49 -10.99 -22.97 -1.79
C ASN A 49 -10.38 -22.05 -0.72
N GLY A 50 -9.71 -22.67 0.25
CA GLY A 50 -8.90 -21.98 1.26
C GLY A 50 -7.78 -21.13 0.65
N PRO A 51 -7.04 -20.38 1.47
CA PRO A 51 -6.01 -19.45 0.98
C PRO A 51 -5.00 -20.20 0.10
N ALA A 52 -4.87 -19.77 -1.15
CA ALA A 52 -3.91 -20.33 -2.09
C ALA A 52 -2.49 -20.17 -1.54
N LEU A 53 -1.73 -21.27 -1.48
CA LEU A 53 -0.30 -21.21 -1.19
C LEU A 53 0.39 -20.42 -2.31
N GLY A 54 1.12 -19.36 -1.95
CA GLY A 54 1.85 -18.52 -2.90
C GLY A 54 3.08 -19.18 -3.55
N SER A 55 3.48 -20.39 -3.14
CA SER A 55 4.54 -21.18 -3.77
C SER A 55 4.31 -22.68 -3.58
N GLU A 56 4.71 -23.50 -4.57
CA GLU A 56 4.69 -24.96 -4.47
C GLU A 56 5.68 -25.44 -3.40
N LEU A 57 5.26 -26.35 -2.55
CA LEU A 57 6.11 -26.87 -1.47
C LEU A 57 7.22 -27.78 -2.03
N LYS A 58 8.47 -27.51 -1.65
CA LYS A 58 9.64 -28.30 -2.05
C LYS A 58 9.72 -29.66 -1.34
N VAL A 59 9.04 -29.80 -0.21
CA VAL A 59 8.93 -31.05 0.56
C VAL A 59 7.49 -31.32 0.96
N ARG A 60 7.11 -32.60 1.04
CA ARG A 60 5.79 -33.00 1.54
C ARG A 60 5.73 -32.87 3.06
N LEU A 61 4.63 -32.30 3.56
CA LEU A 61 4.25 -32.36 4.97
C LEU A 61 3.36 -33.58 5.24
N PRO A 62 3.34 -34.14 6.47
CA PRO A 62 2.35 -35.14 6.85
C PRO A 62 0.93 -34.58 6.74
N ASP A 63 -0.05 -35.44 6.43
CA ASP A 63 -1.44 -35.03 6.14
C ASP A 63 -2.16 -34.33 7.32
N GLU A 64 -1.69 -34.57 8.55
CA GLU A 64 -2.21 -33.90 9.76
C GLU A 64 -1.88 -32.40 9.82
N TYR A 65 -0.92 -31.93 9.02
CA TYR A 65 -0.50 -30.54 8.97
C TYR A 65 -1.08 -29.84 7.74
N ILE A 66 -1.57 -28.62 7.95
CA ILE A 66 -1.95 -27.70 6.87
C ILE A 66 -0.84 -26.65 6.72
N PRO A 67 -0.20 -26.58 5.55
CA PRO A 67 0.64 -25.44 5.21
C PRO A 67 -0.25 -24.21 4.96
N SER A 68 0.14 -23.06 5.50
CA SER A 68 -0.58 -21.79 5.33
C SER A 68 0.18 -20.79 4.47
N GLN A 69 1.52 -20.83 4.50
CA GLN A 69 2.38 -19.93 3.73
C GLN A 69 3.67 -20.67 3.35
N ALA A 70 4.27 -20.27 2.23
CA ALA A 70 5.60 -20.72 1.84
C ALA A 70 6.32 -19.56 1.15
N LEU A 71 7.50 -19.20 1.66
CA LEU A 71 8.31 -18.11 1.15
C LEU A 71 9.67 -18.65 0.71
N MET A 72 10.20 -18.07 -0.36
CA MET A 72 11.58 -18.31 -0.79
C MET A 72 12.45 -17.18 -0.25
N ALA A 73 13.59 -17.52 0.33
CA ALA A 73 14.57 -16.55 0.81
C ALA A 73 15.96 -17.16 0.70
N ASN A 74 16.94 -16.33 0.31
CA ASN A 74 18.33 -16.72 0.38
C ASN A 74 18.84 -16.55 1.82
N LEU A 75 18.92 -17.66 2.57
CA LEU A 75 19.19 -17.63 4.01
C LEU A 75 20.67 -17.83 4.35
N ASP A 76 21.47 -18.28 3.39
CA ASP A 76 22.90 -18.54 3.58
C ASP A 76 23.82 -17.92 2.53
N PHE A 77 23.27 -17.12 1.62
CA PHE A 77 23.94 -16.41 0.53
C PHE A 77 24.52 -17.32 -0.56
N ASP A 78 23.98 -18.54 -0.72
CA ASP A 78 24.33 -19.41 -1.83
C ASP A 78 23.46 -19.13 -3.10
N GLU A 79 23.63 -19.95 -4.14
CA GLU A 79 22.88 -19.80 -5.40
C GLU A 79 21.41 -20.31 -5.32
N ASN A 80 21.09 -21.12 -4.32
CA ASN A 80 19.78 -21.76 -4.14
C ASN A 80 19.00 -21.12 -3.00
N GLU A 81 17.89 -20.47 -3.32
CA GLU A 81 17.02 -19.95 -2.28
C GLU A 81 16.39 -21.06 -1.42
N GLU A 82 16.49 -20.96 -0.10
CA GLU A 82 15.74 -21.79 0.84
C GLU A 82 14.24 -21.51 0.79
N GLN A 83 13.44 -22.51 1.18
CA GLN A 83 12.02 -22.34 1.42
C GLN A 83 11.72 -22.35 2.92
N ILE A 84 11.03 -21.32 3.42
CA ILE A 84 10.40 -21.34 4.75
C ILE A 84 8.93 -21.67 4.59
N ILE A 85 8.51 -22.80 5.17
CA ILE A 85 7.14 -23.28 5.15
C ILE A 85 6.50 -23.00 6.51
N VAL A 86 5.37 -22.31 6.50
CA VAL A 86 4.53 -22.08 7.69
C VAL A 86 3.43 -23.12 7.70
N PHE A 87 3.27 -23.82 8.82
CA PHE A 87 2.28 -24.88 8.94
C PHE A 87 1.76 -25.02 10.36
N LYS A 88 0.59 -25.64 10.49
CA LYS A 88 -0.09 -25.90 11.77
C LYS A 88 -0.91 -27.17 11.64
N ARG A 89 -1.21 -27.86 12.74
CA ARG A 89 -2.13 -29.01 12.75
C ARG A 89 -3.53 -28.62 12.29
N ARG A 90 -4.13 -29.49 11.47
CA ARG A 90 -5.47 -29.27 10.87
C ARG A 90 -6.57 -29.17 11.91
N ASP A 91 -6.55 -30.10 12.87
CA ASP A 91 -7.69 -30.37 13.76
C ASP A 91 -7.48 -29.78 15.17
N ASP A 92 -6.50 -28.90 15.33
CA ASP A 92 -6.16 -28.27 16.61
C ASP A 92 -6.09 -26.74 16.47
N PRO A 93 -7.16 -26.01 16.84
CA PRO A 93 -7.18 -24.55 16.77
C PRO A 93 -6.23 -23.89 17.76
N ASP A 94 -5.77 -24.59 18.80
CA ASP A 94 -4.82 -24.10 19.79
C ASP A 94 -3.36 -24.50 19.48
N ASP A 95 -3.13 -25.35 18.47
CA ASP A 95 -1.76 -25.70 18.06
C ASP A 95 -0.97 -24.45 17.67
N LEU A 96 0.29 -24.45 18.06
CA LEU A 96 1.20 -23.36 17.77
C LEU A 96 1.61 -23.44 16.30
N ILE A 97 1.72 -22.28 15.66
CA ILE A 97 2.23 -22.18 14.30
C ILE A 97 3.70 -22.56 14.28
N ARG A 98 4.07 -23.38 13.30
CA ARG A 98 5.42 -23.91 13.12
C ARG A 98 6.03 -23.40 11.83
N LEU A 99 7.35 -23.31 11.83
CA LEU A 99 8.19 -22.93 10.72
C LEU A 99 9.08 -24.11 10.36
N LEU A 100 9.17 -24.44 9.08
CA LEU A 100 10.08 -25.45 8.55
C LEU A 100 10.99 -24.78 7.52
N VAL A 101 12.29 -24.81 7.75
CA VAL A 101 13.29 -24.37 6.78
C VAL A 101 13.70 -25.57 5.94
N VAL A 102 13.66 -25.40 4.62
CA VAL A 102 14.01 -26.39 3.62
C VAL A 102 15.16 -25.83 2.80
N THR A 103 16.26 -26.58 2.71
CA THR A 103 17.46 -26.21 1.95
C THR A 103 17.77 -27.27 0.91
N TYR A 104 18.52 -26.89 -0.13
CA TYR A 104 18.94 -27.78 -1.19
C TYR A 104 20.26 -28.47 -0.83
N ASP A 105 20.22 -29.79 -0.70
CA ASP A 105 21.44 -30.58 -0.52
C ASP A 105 22.03 -30.95 -1.88
N SER A 106 23.12 -30.27 -2.26
CA SER A 106 23.84 -30.51 -3.51
C SER A 106 24.50 -31.89 -3.60
N VAL A 107 24.84 -32.52 -2.46
CA VAL A 107 25.42 -33.86 -2.42
C VAL A 107 24.35 -34.91 -2.70
N ARG A 108 23.14 -34.74 -2.15
CA ARG A 108 22.00 -35.64 -2.37
C ARG A 108 21.14 -35.27 -3.58
N ASN A 109 21.39 -34.10 -4.18
CA ASN A 109 20.62 -33.52 -5.28
C ASN A 109 19.12 -33.48 -4.95
N ALA A 110 18.78 -33.05 -3.73
CA ALA A 110 17.43 -33.09 -3.19
C ALA A 110 17.18 -31.99 -2.15
N TRP A 111 15.92 -31.56 -2.05
CA TRP A 111 15.47 -30.67 -0.97
C TRP A 111 15.30 -31.44 0.33
N ILE A 112 15.92 -30.94 1.39
CA ILE A 112 15.88 -31.57 2.72
C ILE A 112 15.29 -30.63 3.76
N ARG A 113 14.64 -31.22 4.76
CA ARG A 113 14.20 -30.51 5.95
C ARG A 113 15.42 -30.18 6.80
N SER A 114 15.69 -28.90 6.97
CA SER A 114 16.90 -28.43 7.65
C SER A 114 16.66 -28.14 9.12
N TRP A 115 15.57 -27.44 9.41
CA TRP A 115 15.25 -26.98 10.76
C TRP A 115 13.76 -26.79 10.93
N GLU A 116 13.25 -27.06 12.14
CA GLU A 116 11.87 -26.77 12.54
C GLU A 116 11.87 -25.87 13.78
N GLY A 117 11.06 -24.82 13.73
CA GLY A 117 10.80 -23.90 14.84
C GLY A 117 9.34 -23.85 15.19
N VAL A 118 9.05 -23.62 16.46
CA VAL A 118 7.69 -23.36 16.98
C VAL A 118 7.60 -21.86 17.31
N THR A 119 6.46 -21.24 17.07
CA THR A 119 6.17 -19.84 17.46
C THR A 119 5.17 -19.78 18.60
N ASN A 120 4.93 -18.61 19.18
CA ASN A 120 3.87 -18.41 20.17
C ASN A 120 2.51 -18.08 19.52
N ALA A 121 2.46 -17.92 18.20
CA ALA A 121 1.24 -17.60 17.46
C ALA A 121 0.36 -18.85 17.24
N THR A 122 -0.95 -18.67 17.23
CA THR A 122 -1.93 -19.72 16.93
C THR A 122 -2.82 -19.39 15.73
N SER A 123 -3.02 -18.11 15.42
CA SER A 123 -3.89 -17.67 14.32
C SER A 123 -3.14 -17.56 12.99
N THR A 124 -3.40 -18.50 12.06
CA THR A 124 -2.76 -18.50 10.72
C THR A 124 -3.18 -17.31 9.86
N ARG A 125 -4.38 -16.78 10.10
CA ARG A 125 -4.95 -15.62 9.39
C ARG A 125 -4.21 -14.31 9.71
N SER A 126 -3.71 -14.18 10.93
CA SER A 126 -2.95 -12.99 11.38
C SER A 126 -1.44 -13.22 11.42
N PHE A 127 -0.98 -14.38 10.96
CA PHE A 127 0.43 -14.73 10.97
C PHE A 127 1.15 -14.16 9.75
N THR A 128 2.32 -13.59 9.96
CA THR A 128 3.23 -13.18 8.90
C THR A 128 4.64 -13.62 9.27
N VAL A 129 5.35 -14.12 8.27
CA VAL A 129 6.77 -14.43 8.37
C VAL A 129 7.50 -13.69 7.27
N TYR A 130 8.66 -13.14 7.60
CA TYR A 130 9.56 -12.48 6.68
C TYR A 130 11.00 -12.65 7.17
N THR A 131 11.96 -12.29 6.32
CA THR A 131 13.36 -12.22 6.70
C THR A 131 13.80 -10.76 6.77
N ASP A 132 14.63 -10.44 7.76
CA ASP A 132 15.21 -9.12 7.91
C ASP A 132 16.54 -9.24 8.66
N ASP A 133 17.45 -8.30 8.42
CA ASP A 133 18.69 -8.18 9.17
C ASP A 133 18.43 -7.24 10.35
N LEU A 134 17.95 -7.79 11.48
CA LEU A 134 17.65 -6.97 12.66
C LEU A 134 18.91 -6.60 13.43
N VAL A 135 19.94 -7.44 13.42
CA VAL A 135 21.13 -7.25 14.25
C VAL A 135 22.09 -6.22 13.64
N GLY A 136 22.08 -6.06 12.32
CA GLY A 136 22.97 -5.17 11.60
C GLY A 136 24.31 -5.83 11.30
N ASP A 137 24.29 -7.10 10.87
CA ASP A 137 25.49 -7.80 10.39
C ASP A 137 25.29 -8.59 9.10
N HIS A 138 24.30 -8.20 8.31
CA HIS A 138 23.88 -8.75 7.02
C HIS A 138 23.25 -10.14 7.11
N GLU A 139 23.34 -10.83 8.25
CA GLU A 139 22.63 -12.10 8.40
C GLU A 139 21.12 -11.87 8.46
N GLN A 140 20.38 -12.70 7.72
CA GLN A 140 18.93 -12.63 7.68
C GLN A 140 18.34 -13.46 8.83
N GLU A 141 17.64 -12.81 9.75
CA GLU A 141 16.82 -13.48 10.74
C GLU A 141 15.44 -13.83 10.18
N ILE A 142 14.91 -14.96 10.61
CA ILE A 142 13.51 -15.29 10.38
C ILE A 142 12.66 -14.61 11.45
N VAL A 143 11.77 -13.73 11.03
CA VAL A 143 10.89 -12.98 11.92
C VAL A 143 9.46 -13.45 11.75
N ALA A 144 8.89 -13.97 12.83
CA ALA A 144 7.53 -14.47 12.89
C ALA A 144 6.67 -13.56 13.77
N PHE A 145 5.70 -12.89 13.15
CA PHE A 145 4.73 -12.04 13.81
C PHE A 145 3.35 -12.69 13.76
N GLY A 146 2.60 -12.65 14.85
CA GLY A 146 1.26 -13.23 14.88
C GLY A 146 0.45 -12.87 16.12
N ILE A 147 -0.64 -13.63 16.31
CA ILE A 147 -1.52 -13.55 17.48
C ILE A 147 -1.65 -14.93 18.11
N ASN A 148 -1.61 -14.99 19.44
CA ASN A 148 -1.88 -16.21 20.21
C ASN A 148 -3.37 -16.37 20.55
N SER A 149 -3.75 -17.47 21.20
CA SER A 149 -5.16 -17.74 21.56
C SER A 149 -5.75 -16.77 22.58
N ARG A 150 -4.91 -15.99 23.27
CA ARG A 150 -5.34 -14.91 24.18
C ARG A 150 -5.55 -13.57 23.46
N GLY A 151 -5.30 -13.49 22.15
CA GLY A 151 -5.42 -12.26 21.37
C GLY A 151 -4.24 -11.29 21.55
N GLU A 152 -3.14 -11.74 22.14
CA GLU A 152 -1.92 -10.96 22.32
C GLU A 152 -1.07 -11.04 21.04
N GLN A 153 -0.38 -9.95 20.71
CA GLN A 153 0.66 -9.99 19.69
C GLN A 153 1.82 -10.84 20.15
N THR A 154 2.37 -11.62 19.23
CA THR A 154 3.55 -12.45 19.46
C THR A 154 4.61 -12.11 18.43
N LEU A 155 5.86 -12.00 18.88
CA LEU A 155 7.02 -11.90 18.02
C LEU A 155 8.04 -12.96 18.42
N ASP A 156 8.38 -13.82 17.48
CA ASP A 156 9.49 -14.77 17.59
C ASP A 156 10.53 -14.46 16.51
N VAL A 157 11.78 -14.32 16.92
CA VAL A 157 12.91 -14.07 16.01
C VAL A 157 13.88 -15.22 16.12
N PHE A 158 14.22 -15.80 14.98
CA PHE A 158 15.15 -16.92 14.88
C PHE A 158 16.37 -16.52 14.06
N ARG A 159 17.54 -16.77 14.62
CA ARG A 159 18.83 -16.46 13.99
C ARG A 159 19.59 -17.72 13.69
N ARG A 160 20.29 -17.74 12.56
CA ARG A 160 21.13 -18.85 12.14
C ARG A 160 22.21 -19.14 13.20
N THR A 161 22.45 -20.41 13.46
CA THR A 161 23.53 -20.90 14.33
C THR A 161 24.41 -21.90 13.59
N SER A 162 25.67 -21.96 13.99
CA SER A 162 26.65 -22.95 13.54
C SER A 162 26.42 -24.34 14.15
N ASP A 163 25.48 -24.50 15.10
CA ASP A 163 25.22 -25.75 15.84
C ASP A 163 24.44 -26.80 15.04
N ALA A 164 24.57 -26.82 13.72
CA ALA A 164 24.03 -27.92 12.92
C ALA A 164 24.87 -29.18 13.18
N LEU A 165 24.29 -30.18 13.85
CA LEU A 165 24.88 -31.52 14.03
C LEU A 165 24.99 -32.32 12.69
N GLY A 166 24.91 -31.66 11.53
CA GLY A 166 24.81 -32.30 10.20
C GLY A 166 24.84 -31.33 9.02
N PHE A 167 24.21 -31.76 7.90
CA PHE A 167 24.04 -30.98 6.67
C PHE A 167 22.79 -30.10 6.77
N GLY A 168 22.92 -28.80 6.52
CA GLY A 168 21.82 -27.84 6.47
C GLY A 168 21.95 -26.67 7.45
N LEU A 169 21.07 -25.69 7.30
CA LEU A 169 20.89 -24.54 8.18
C LEU A 169 20.23 -24.93 9.51
N SER A 170 20.70 -24.34 10.59
CA SER A 170 20.13 -24.45 11.93
C SER A 170 19.86 -23.07 12.49
N TYR A 171 18.82 -22.93 13.31
CA TYR A 171 18.44 -21.65 13.91
C TYR A 171 18.21 -21.79 15.42
N THR A 172 18.49 -20.71 16.14
CA THR A 172 18.15 -20.55 17.55
C THR A 172 17.22 -19.36 17.72
N ARG A 173 16.31 -19.45 18.71
CA ARG A 173 15.40 -18.35 19.01
C ARG A 173 16.12 -17.28 19.81
N ILE A 174 16.28 -16.10 19.23
CA ILE A 174 16.99 -14.97 19.85
C ILE A 174 16.06 -13.96 20.53
N LEU A 175 14.77 -13.96 20.17
CA LEU A 175 13.71 -13.19 20.84
C LEU A 175 12.39 -13.96 20.79
N SER A 176 11.62 -13.90 21.88
CA SER A 176 10.28 -14.47 22.01
C SER A 176 9.52 -13.62 23.00
N ILE A 177 8.57 -12.83 22.52
CA ILE A 177 7.81 -11.91 23.37
C ILE A 177 6.34 -11.90 22.98
N GLU A 178 5.51 -11.66 23.98
CA GLU A 178 4.06 -11.53 23.85
C GLU A 178 3.64 -10.19 24.45
N ALA A 179 2.66 -9.50 23.84
CA ALA A 179 2.15 -8.24 24.35
C ALA A 179 0.69 -8.02 23.99
N ASP A 180 -0.09 -7.49 24.93
CA ASP A 180 -1.54 -7.35 24.82
C ASP A 180 -1.99 -6.01 24.22
N ILE A 181 -1.06 -5.04 24.08
CA ILE A 181 -1.27 -3.77 23.38
C ILE A 181 -0.60 -3.77 22.00
N THR A 182 0.73 -3.81 21.94
CA THR A 182 1.44 -3.85 20.64
C THR A 182 2.90 -4.34 20.75
N ILE A 183 3.41 -4.91 19.66
CA ILE A 183 4.82 -5.16 19.39
C ILE A 183 5.18 -4.49 18.06
N ARG A 184 6.33 -3.81 18.01
CA ARG A 184 6.88 -3.25 16.77
C ARG A 184 8.41 -3.40 16.71
N VAL A 185 8.92 -3.63 15.52
CA VAL A 185 10.35 -3.53 15.20
C VAL A 185 10.58 -2.13 14.65
N GLU A 186 11.50 -1.38 15.26
CA GLU A 186 11.81 -0.02 14.82
C GLU A 186 13.05 -0.03 13.92
N SER A 187 12.85 0.29 12.64
CA SER A 187 13.97 0.38 11.70
C SER A 187 14.81 1.62 12.00
N VAL A 188 16.12 1.42 12.04
CA VAL A 188 17.11 2.47 12.26
C VAL A 188 17.85 2.71 10.94
N PRO A 189 18.00 3.95 10.47
CA PRO A 189 18.78 4.25 9.27
C PRO A 189 20.20 3.69 9.39
N ARG A 190 20.62 2.94 8.37
CA ARG A 190 21.98 2.42 8.24
C ARG A 190 22.79 3.26 7.27
N SER A 191 24.11 3.16 7.35
CA SER A 191 24.99 3.96 6.50
C SER A 191 24.96 3.45 5.05
N GLU A 192 25.17 4.34 4.07
CA GLU A 192 25.33 3.93 2.67
C GLU A 192 26.47 2.91 2.49
N ALA A 193 27.53 3.02 3.30
CA ALA A 193 28.63 2.06 3.31
C ALA A 193 28.20 0.66 3.77
N TYR A 194 27.22 0.57 4.68
CA TYR A 194 26.65 -0.70 5.10
C TYR A 194 25.78 -1.28 3.99
N GLU A 195 24.86 -0.50 3.43
CA GLU A 195 24.00 -0.91 2.32
C GLU A 195 24.80 -1.36 1.09
N ALA A 196 25.95 -0.72 0.84
CA ALA A 196 26.88 -1.09 -0.22
C ALA A 196 27.80 -2.28 0.14
N MET A 197 27.56 -2.98 1.26
CA MET A 197 28.37 -4.09 1.79
C MET A 197 29.86 -3.74 2.04
N ALA A 198 30.19 -2.45 2.16
CA ALA A 198 31.55 -1.99 2.47
C ALA A 198 31.87 -2.08 3.98
N THR A 199 30.84 -2.14 4.83
CA THR A 199 30.98 -2.38 6.27
C THR A 199 30.12 -3.55 6.72
N VAL A 200 30.63 -4.33 7.67
CA VAL A 200 29.97 -5.55 8.17
C VAL A 200 29.11 -5.34 9.41
N SER A 201 29.04 -4.11 9.94
CA SER A 201 28.28 -3.83 11.17
C SER A 201 27.52 -2.52 11.06
N ALA A 202 26.28 -2.55 11.50
CA ALA A 202 25.37 -1.42 11.63
C ALA A 202 24.61 -1.50 12.97
N PRO A 203 23.90 -0.43 13.37
CA PRO A 203 23.00 -0.50 14.51
C PRO A 203 21.93 -1.58 14.33
N SER A 204 21.69 -2.32 15.42
CA SER A 204 20.58 -3.27 15.51
C SER A 204 19.26 -2.55 15.64
N TYR A 205 18.19 -3.09 15.06
CA TYR A 205 16.83 -2.58 15.21
C TYR A 205 16.29 -2.92 16.60
N PRO A 206 15.88 -1.92 17.42
CA PRO A 206 15.24 -2.21 18.69
C PRO A 206 13.82 -2.75 18.47
N VAL A 207 13.41 -3.61 19.40
CA VAL A 207 12.05 -4.14 19.43
C VAL A 207 11.31 -3.54 20.60
N ILE A 208 10.14 -2.94 20.34
CA ILE A 208 9.32 -2.31 21.38
C ILE A 208 8.08 -3.15 21.60
N ALA A 209 7.82 -3.50 22.86
CA ALA A 209 6.57 -4.11 23.28
C ALA A 209 5.87 -3.22 24.32
N GLU A 210 4.58 -3.01 24.14
CA GLU A 210 3.73 -2.30 25.08
C GLU A 210 2.70 -3.27 25.66
N ARG A 211 2.61 -3.29 26.99
CA ARG A 211 1.66 -4.11 27.75
C ARG A 211 0.88 -3.22 28.68
N ARG A 212 -0.33 -3.62 29.08
CA ARG A 212 -1.02 -2.90 30.17
C ARG A 212 -0.19 -2.91 31.45
N ASP A 213 -0.25 -1.82 32.19
CA ASP A 213 0.36 -1.72 33.51
C ASP A 213 -0.57 -2.38 34.56
N PRO A 214 -0.23 -3.57 35.10
CA PRO A 214 -1.08 -4.25 36.06
C PRO A 214 -1.09 -3.56 37.43
N GLU A 215 -0.14 -2.66 37.71
CA GLU A 215 -0.04 -1.94 38.97
C GLU A 215 -0.83 -0.62 38.94
N SER A 216 -1.20 -0.14 37.74
CA SER A 216 -2.01 1.07 37.60
C SER A 216 -3.50 0.81 37.83
N ARG A 217 -4.18 1.83 38.34
CA ARG A 217 -5.66 1.86 38.42
C ARG A 217 -6.32 2.27 37.11
N ASN A 218 -5.56 2.79 36.17
CA ASN A 218 -6.04 3.21 34.86
C ASN A 218 -5.76 2.10 33.86
N ASP A 219 -6.82 1.47 33.33
CA ASP A 219 -6.72 0.34 32.39
C ASP A 219 -6.01 0.70 31.07
N PHE A 220 -5.83 2.00 30.80
CA PHE A 220 -5.09 2.48 29.65
C PHE A 220 -3.61 2.69 29.94
N ASP A 221 -3.16 2.73 31.18
CA ASP A 221 -1.72 2.85 31.45
C ASP A 221 -0.99 1.62 30.91
N ALA A 222 0.17 1.87 30.32
CA ALA A 222 0.96 0.84 29.68
C ALA A 222 2.40 0.88 30.17
N VAL A 223 3.04 -0.27 30.17
CA VAL A 223 4.49 -0.41 30.33
C VAL A 223 5.07 -0.67 28.96
N ARG A 224 5.91 0.25 28.49
CA ARG A 224 6.71 0.10 27.28
C ARG A 224 8.04 -0.53 27.67
N THR A 225 8.38 -1.65 27.04
CA THR A 225 9.69 -2.29 27.16
C THR A 225 10.38 -2.28 25.81
N THR A 226 11.57 -1.70 25.75
CA THR A 226 12.45 -1.72 24.57
C THR A 226 13.53 -2.77 24.75
N TYR A 227 13.60 -3.69 23.81
CA TYR A 227 14.57 -4.77 23.74
C TYR A 227 15.68 -4.38 22.77
N PHE A 228 16.92 -4.57 23.20
CA PHE A 228 18.11 -4.32 22.41
C PHE A 228 18.89 -5.61 22.20
N TRP A 229 19.59 -5.69 21.08
CA TRP A 229 20.51 -6.79 20.82
C TRP A 229 21.69 -6.74 21.79
N ASP A 230 21.93 -7.85 22.50
CA ASP A 230 23.08 -8.02 23.37
C ASP A 230 24.08 -9.00 22.74
N TYR A 231 25.22 -8.47 22.31
CA TYR A 231 26.26 -9.23 21.64
C TYR A 231 26.83 -10.40 22.47
N PRO A 232 27.13 -10.25 23.77
CA PRO A 232 27.65 -11.34 24.60
C PRO A 232 26.67 -12.51 24.73
N SER A 233 25.39 -12.24 24.98
CA SER A 233 24.38 -13.29 25.12
C SER A 233 23.82 -13.79 23.77
N ARG A 234 24.10 -13.08 22.67
CA ARG A 234 23.58 -13.32 21.31
C ARG A 234 22.06 -13.39 21.29
N ARG A 235 21.40 -12.52 22.05
CA ARG A 235 19.94 -12.46 22.19
C ARG A 235 19.48 -11.02 22.39
N TYR A 236 18.20 -10.77 22.11
CA TYR A 236 17.57 -9.53 22.50
C TYR A 236 17.22 -9.56 23.99
N VAL A 237 17.59 -8.51 24.71
CA VAL A 237 17.34 -8.35 26.15
C VAL A 237 16.59 -7.06 26.43
N ALA A 238 15.72 -7.07 27.44
CA ALA A 238 15.02 -5.86 27.87
C ALA A 238 16.04 -4.85 28.42
N GLY A 239 16.11 -3.66 27.82
CA GLY A 239 17.04 -2.61 28.22
C GLY A 239 16.36 -1.40 28.86
N LEU A 240 15.29 -0.89 28.23
CA LEU A 240 14.56 0.29 28.71
C LEU A 240 13.12 -0.09 29.05
N VAL A 241 12.65 0.30 30.23
CA VAL A 241 11.28 0.10 30.69
C VAL A 241 10.71 1.44 31.12
N GLU A 242 9.61 1.86 30.51
CA GLU A 242 8.99 3.17 30.72
C GLU A 242 7.48 3.00 30.97
N SER A 243 6.95 3.76 31.93
CA SER A 243 5.51 3.90 32.09
C SER A 243 4.98 4.90 31.07
N VAL A 244 4.02 4.46 30.27
CA VAL A 244 3.26 5.26 29.32
C VAL A 244 1.91 5.55 29.95
N SER A 245 1.72 6.80 30.38
CA SER A 245 0.43 7.26 30.87
C SER A 245 -0.62 7.10 29.77
N GLY A 246 -1.67 6.35 30.05
CA GLY A 246 -2.87 6.40 29.25
C GLY A 246 -3.59 7.69 29.60
N GLU A 247 -3.36 8.77 28.85
CA GLU A 247 -4.31 9.88 28.88
C GLU A 247 -5.70 9.28 28.76
N ALA A 248 -6.51 9.45 29.80
CA ALA A 248 -7.82 8.85 29.87
C ALA A 248 -8.52 9.25 28.58
N VAL A 249 -8.87 8.27 27.74
CA VAL A 249 -9.57 8.52 26.49
C VAL A 249 -10.88 9.19 26.90
N GLN A 250 -10.95 10.52 26.87
CA GLN A 250 -12.13 11.26 27.34
C GLN A 250 -13.25 11.20 26.29
N ASP A 251 -12.89 10.85 25.05
CA ASP A 251 -13.81 10.73 23.94
C ASP A 251 -14.45 9.33 23.91
N ASP A 252 -15.77 9.28 24.13
CA ASP A 252 -16.54 8.04 24.11
C ASP A 252 -16.47 7.31 22.74
N ARG A 253 -16.21 8.02 21.63
CA ARG A 253 -16.04 7.40 20.32
C ARG A 253 -14.76 6.57 20.25
N LEU A 254 -13.67 7.09 20.82
CA LEU A 254 -12.40 6.36 20.87
C LEU A 254 -12.49 5.17 21.82
N ARG A 255 -13.20 5.30 22.96
CA ARG A 255 -13.48 4.14 23.83
C ARG A 255 -14.24 3.05 23.09
N ALA A 256 -15.30 3.42 22.37
CA ALA A 256 -16.08 2.47 21.57
C ALA A 256 -15.23 1.83 20.46
N LEU A 257 -14.32 2.59 19.84
CA LEU A 257 -13.38 2.06 18.85
C LEU A 257 -12.43 1.03 19.47
N PHE A 258 -11.83 1.33 20.62
CA PHE A 258 -10.84 0.45 21.28
C PHE A 258 -11.47 -0.83 21.84
N ALA A 259 -12.73 -0.77 22.26
CA ALA A 259 -13.53 -1.93 22.63
C ALA A 259 -14.09 -2.70 21.41
N GLY A 260 -13.95 -2.15 20.21
CA GLY A 260 -14.47 -2.72 18.97
C GLY A 260 -13.61 -3.83 18.38
N THR A 261 -14.04 -4.28 17.20
CA THR A 261 -13.38 -5.31 16.38
C THR A 261 -12.45 -4.70 15.34
N GLU A 262 -11.71 -5.53 14.62
CA GLU A 262 -10.94 -5.15 13.44
C GLU A 262 -11.79 -4.33 12.47
N ALA A 263 -13.03 -4.77 12.18
CA ALA A 263 -13.92 -4.09 11.25
C ALA A 263 -14.26 -2.65 11.70
N ASN A 264 -14.33 -2.40 13.02
CA ASN A 264 -14.52 -1.04 13.53
C ASN A 264 -13.29 -0.16 13.25
N PHE A 265 -12.09 -0.70 13.37
CA PHE A 265 -10.85 -0.02 12.96
C PHE A 265 -10.76 0.18 11.46
N GLU A 266 -11.11 -0.82 10.63
CA GLU A 266 -11.13 -0.68 9.17
C GLU A 266 -12.05 0.48 8.75
N GLN A 267 -13.25 0.54 9.34
CA GLN A 267 -14.21 1.61 9.08
C GLN A 267 -13.73 2.98 9.60
N PHE A 268 -13.02 3.02 10.73
CA PHE A 268 -12.41 4.24 11.25
C PHE A 268 -11.29 4.74 10.33
N LEU A 269 -10.42 3.85 9.85
CA LEU A 269 -9.32 4.18 8.95
C LEU A 269 -9.81 4.59 7.56
N HIS A 270 -11.00 4.16 7.15
CA HIS A 270 -11.48 4.39 5.79
C HIS A 270 -11.39 5.86 5.35
N GLY A 271 -10.73 6.07 4.21
CA GLY A 271 -10.56 7.37 3.57
C GLY A 271 -9.13 7.89 3.58
N PRO A 272 -8.95 9.15 3.12
CA PRO A 272 -7.64 9.78 3.01
C PRO A 272 -7.17 10.40 4.34
N TRP A 273 -5.87 10.28 4.56
CA TRP A 273 -5.12 10.86 5.67
C TRP A 273 -3.91 11.57 5.10
N PHE A 274 -3.58 12.75 5.61
CA PHE A 274 -2.40 13.49 5.19
C PHE A 274 -1.34 13.43 6.28
N ARG A 275 -0.07 13.36 5.90
CA ARG A 275 1.03 13.32 6.86
C ARG A 275 1.15 14.68 7.53
N SER A 276 1.13 14.68 8.85
CA SER A 276 1.43 15.84 9.68
C SER A 276 2.95 15.96 9.77
N SER A 277 3.61 16.53 8.76
CA SER A 277 5.06 16.81 8.79
C SER A 277 5.36 18.29 8.62
N ASP A 278 6.44 18.76 9.26
CA ASP A 278 6.97 20.11 9.10
C ASP A 278 7.61 20.37 7.72
N ALA A 279 7.82 19.30 6.93
CA ALA A 279 8.33 19.36 5.57
C ALA A 279 7.17 19.57 4.58
N GLY A 280 7.28 20.60 3.73
CA GLY A 280 6.23 21.08 2.82
C GLY A 280 5.81 20.16 1.67
N ASP A 281 6.09 18.85 1.75
CA ASP A 281 5.72 17.87 0.74
C ASP A 281 4.45 17.14 1.17
N LEU A 282 3.35 17.34 0.43
CA LEU A 282 2.07 16.70 0.72
C LEU A 282 2.18 15.19 0.52
N GLN A 283 2.08 14.44 1.62
CA GLN A 283 1.97 12.98 1.59
C GLN A 283 0.58 12.56 2.04
N ILE A 284 -0.04 11.65 1.28
CA ILE A 284 -1.39 11.16 1.53
C ILE A 284 -1.36 9.64 1.65
N ALA A 285 -1.92 9.12 2.73
CA ALA A 285 -2.25 7.71 2.88
C ALA A 285 -3.76 7.53 2.70
N TYR A 286 -4.18 6.67 1.78
CA TYR A 286 -5.57 6.28 1.59
C TYR A 286 -5.77 4.85 2.07
N PHE A 287 -6.74 4.65 2.96
CA PHE A 287 -7.15 3.32 3.41
C PHE A 287 -8.55 2.99 2.85
N GLY A 288 -8.57 2.07 1.90
CA GLY A 288 -9.74 1.56 1.22
C GLY A 288 -10.29 0.29 1.88
N ALA A 289 -11.07 0.43 2.95
CA ALA A 289 -11.66 -0.73 3.63
C ALA A 289 -12.65 -1.53 2.75
N ARG A 290 -13.28 -0.89 1.76
CA ARG A 290 -14.30 -1.50 0.89
C ARG A 290 -13.71 -2.20 -0.33
N ASP A 291 -12.75 -1.54 -0.96
CA ASP A 291 -12.01 -1.98 -2.14
C ASP A 291 -10.72 -2.74 -1.79
N ARG A 292 -10.42 -2.88 -0.48
CA ARG A 292 -9.26 -3.57 0.06
C ARG A 292 -7.95 -3.02 -0.50
N SER A 293 -7.81 -1.70 -0.52
CA SER A 293 -6.62 -0.99 -0.99
C SER A 293 -5.96 -0.19 0.15
N VAL A 294 -4.64 -0.08 0.12
CA VAL A 294 -3.88 0.89 0.90
C VAL A 294 -2.91 1.58 -0.06
N VAL A 295 -3.04 2.89 -0.21
CA VAL A 295 -2.23 3.66 -1.16
C VAL A 295 -1.52 4.79 -0.45
N PHE A 296 -0.21 4.86 -0.60
CA PHE A 296 0.59 5.99 -0.17
C PHE A 296 1.00 6.81 -1.38
N HIS A 297 0.78 8.11 -1.30
CA HIS A 297 1.19 9.10 -2.29
C HIS A 297 2.19 10.05 -1.66
N SER A 298 3.31 10.25 -2.33
CA SER A 298 4.31 11.31 -2.13
C SER A 298 4.61 11.94 -3.49
N ARG A 299 5.27 13.12 -3.52
CA ARG A 299 5.53 13.95 -4.72
C ARG A 299 5.72 13.15 -6.02
N ASP A 300 6.59 12.16 -5.99
CA ASP A 300 7.07 11.34 -7.10
C ASP A 300 6.80 9.84 -6.93
N LEU A 301 6.27 9.43 -5.77
CA LEU A 301 6.12 8.02 -5.41
C LEU A 301 4.68 7.69 -5.05
N GLN A 302 4.10 6.74 -5.78
CA GLN A 302 2.86 6.08 -5.40
C GLN A 302 3.17 4.61 -5.08
N GLN A 303 2.83 4.19 -3.87
CA GLN A 303 2.89 2.78 -3.47
C GLN A 303 1.48 2.29 -3.17
N ALA A 304 1.01 1.33 -3.98
CA ALA A 304 -0.29 0.69 -3.81
C ALA A 304 -0.11 -0.74 -3.28
N PHE A 305 -0.91 -1.07 -2.28
CA PHE A 305 -0.95 -2.38 -1.66
C PHE A 305 -2.39 -2.88 -1.59
N MET A 306 -2.55 -4.19 -1.80
CA MET A 306 -3.78 -4.91 -1.51
C MET A 306 -3.86 -5.18 -0.01
N TRP A 307 -4.95 -4.77 0.64
CA TRP A 307 -5.24 -5.02 2.04
C TRP A 307 -5.75 -6.45 2.24
N ALA A 308 -4.84 -7.37 2.56
CA ALA A 308 -5.17 -8.78 2.71
C ALA A 308 -5.92 -9.07 4.01
N ASN A 309 -5.48 -8.52 5.14
CA ASN A 309 -6.13 -8.76 6.42
C ASN A 309 -5.85 -7.65 7.46
N SER A 310 -6.68 -7.63 8.51
CA SER A 310 -6.52 -6.78 9.69
C SER A 310 -6.48 -7.64 10.94
N THR A 311 -5.74 -7.18 11.94
CA THR A 311 -5.63 -7.85 13.23
C THR A 311 -5.58 -6.82 14.35
N LYS A 312 -6.45 -6.95 15.35
CA LYS A 312 -6.50 -6.06 16.49
C LYS A 312 -6.03 -6.80 17.76
N PRO A 313 -4.99 -6.32 18.46
CA PRO A 313 -4.65 -6.84 19.79
C PRO A 313 -5.77 -6.56 20.80
N VAL A 314 -5.97 -7.42 21.79
CA VAL A 314 -7.11 -7.30 22.73
C VAL A 314 -7.23 -5.89 23.33
N TYR A 315 -6.13 -5.34 23.83
CA TYR A 315 -6.07 -4.02 24.45
C TYR A 315 -5.32 -3.00 23.58
N GLY A 316 -5.04 -3.36 22.33
CA GLY A 316 -4.39 -2.49 21.36
C GLY A 316 -5.24 -1.25 21.04
N ARG A 317 -4.61 -0.08 21.03
CA ARG A 317 -5.21 1.19 20.57
C ARG A 317 -5.06 1.38 19.06
N GLY A 318 -4.86 0.28 18.35
CA GLY A 318 -4.45 0.26 16.97
C GLY A 318 -4.82 -1.04 16.31
N VAL A 319 -4.58 -1.09 15.00
CA VAL A 319 -4.78 -2.27 14.17
C VAL A 319 -3.53 -2.53 13.37
N GLN A 320 -3.18 -3.80 13.22
CA GLN A 320 -2.14 -4.24 12.31
C GLN A 320 -2.78 -4.68 11.00
N LEU A 321 -2.28 -4.13 9.90
CA LEU A 321 -2.71 -4.48 8.54
C LEU A 321 -1.64 -5.36 7.91
N ILE A 322 -2.07 -6.49 7.35
CA ILE A 322 -1.26 -7.30 6.45
C ILE A 322 -1.60 -6.84 5.05
N VAL A 323 -0.61 -6.31 4.35
CA VAL A 323 -0.77 -5.81 2.98
C VAL A 323 0.16 -6.54 2.02
N VAL A 324 -0.24 -6.63 0.77
CA VAL A 324 0.53 -7.29 -0.30
C VAL A 324 0.78 -6.28 -1.40
N ASN A 325 2.01 -6.19 -1.90
CA ASN A 325 2.30 -5.30 -3.02
C ASN A 325 1.50 -5.75 -4.27
N GLU A 326 0.82 -4.82 -4.95
CA GLU A 326 -0.02 -5.16 -6.11
C GLU A 326 0.80 -5.70 -7.29
N ASN A 327 2.04 -5.24 -7.45
CA ASN A 327 2.93 -5.66 -8.53
C ASN A 327 3.76 -6.91 -8.19
N LEU A 328 4.01 -7.16 -6.89
CA LEU A 328 4.81 -8.27 -6.38
C LEU A 328 4.04 -8.99 -5.27
N GLN A 329 3.18 -9.94 -5.66
CA GLN A 329 2.28 -10.64 -4.72
C GLN A 329 3.00 -11.49 -3.65
N THR A 330 4.28 -11.79 -3.84
CA THR A 330 5.13 -12.49 -2.86
C THR A 330 5.57 -11.57 -1.72
N VAL A 331 5.52 -10.25 -1.90
CA VAL A 331 5.98 -9.27 -0.90
C VAL A 331 4.81 -8.87 0.00
N LYS A 332 4.74 -9.49 1.17
CA LYS A 332 3.86 -9.07 2.27
C LYS A 332 4.56 -8.02 3.12
N ARG A 333 3.80 -7.03 3.60
CA ARG A 333 4.26 -6.04 4.57
C ARG A 333 3.28 -5.92 5.72
N LEU A 334 3.82 -5.57 6.89
CA LEU A 334 3.04 -5.24 8.07
C LEU A 334 2.98 -3.72 8.22
N ILE A 335 1.76 -3.20 8.37
CA ILE A 335 1.49 -1.80 8.70
C ILE A 335 0.83 -1.77 10.07
N ASN A 336 1.51 -1.21 11.07
CA ASN A 336 0.93 -0.95 12.38
C ASN A 336 0.33 0.45 12.38
N VAL A 337 -0.97 0.56 12.66
CA VAL A 337 -1.67 1.84 12.76
C VAL A 337 -2.15 2.03 14.19
N THR A 338 -1.59 3.00 14.89
CA THR A 338 -1.97 3.37 16.26
C THR A 338 -2.83 4.64 16.23
N VAL A 339 -3.95 4.62 16.93
CA VAL A 339 -4.83 5.79 17.02
C VAL A 339 -4.36 6.69 18.16
N GLN A 340 -4.05 7.95 17.82
CA GLN A 340 -3.69 8.99 18.80
C GLN A 340 -4.91 9.85 19.16
N GLY A 341 -5.82 10.04 18.22
CA GLY A 341 -7.06 10.79 18.43
C GLY A 341 -8.09 10.50 17.34
N VAL A 342 -9.25 11.16 17.42
CA VAL A 342 -10.37 10.95 16.46
C VAL A 342 -9.95 11.23 15.01
N ASN A 343 -9.01 12.16 14.82
CA ASN A 343 -8.51 12.59 13.52
C ASN A 343 -6.99 12.42 13.41
N GLU A 344 -6.35 11.65 14.27
CA GLU A 344 -4.90 11.48 14.26
C GLU A 344 -4.50 10.04 14.49
N ILE A 345 -3.62 9.53 13.62
CA ILE A 345 -3.06 8.18 13.69
C ILE A 345 -1.55 8.25 13.50
N THR A 346 -0.84 7.28 14.06
CA THR A 346 0.55 6.99 13.74
C THR A 346 0.60 5.72 12.92
N VAL A 347 1.27 5.78 11.77
CA VAL A 347 1.47 4.65 10.86
C VAL A 347 2.93 4.25 10.91
N ALA A 348 3.21 2.98 11.20
CA ALA A 348 4.55 2.40 11.13
C ALA A 348 4.51 1.24 10.13
N ILE A 349 5.34 1.31 9.10
CA ILE A 349 5.42 0.30 8.04
C ILE A 349 6.73 -0.43 8.21
N GLN A 350 6.65 -1.74 8.35
CA GLN A 350 7.81 -2.56 8.52
C GLN A 350 8.59 -2.69 7.20
N GLY A 351 9.92 -2.52 7.25
CA GLY A 351 10.79 -2.59 6.07
C GLY A 351 10.61 -1.44 5.09
N SER A 352 10.13 -0.28 5.54
CA SER A 352 10.03 0.93 4.71
C SER A 352 10.47 2.15 5.50
N ASP A 353 11.45 2.85 4.95
CA ASP A 353 11.92 4.15 5.35
C ASP A 353 11.14 5.24 4.59
N GLY A 354 10.36 6.04 5.32
CA GLY A 354 9.82 7.28 4.77
C GLY A 354 8.30 7.36 4.62
N LEU A 355 7.58 6.23 4.56
CA LEU A 355 6.11 6.23 4.54
C LEU A 355 5.48 6.17 5.94
N GLY A 356 6.24 5.76 6.96
CA GLY A 356 5.80 5.82 8.35
C GLY A 356 5.76 7.26 8.89
N GLY A 357 4.85 7.54 9.82
CA GLY A 357 4.74 8.85 10.46
C GLY A 357 3.37 9.08 11.10
N THR A 358 3.17 10.31 11.58
CA THR A 358 1.88 10.77 12.09
C THR A 358 1.05 11.33 10.93
N TYR A 359 -0.21 10.91 10.86
CA TYR A 359 -1.16 11.31 9.85
C TYR A 359 -2.41 11.88 10.51
N ALA A 360 -2.90 12.97 9.95
CA ALA A 360 -4.17 13.56 10.32
C ALA A 360 -5.24 13.27 9.26
N ARG A 361 -6.49 13.12 9.70
CA ARG A 361 -7.62 12.82 8.81
C ARG A 361 -7.83 14.00 7.87
N LEU A 362 -7.87 13.72 6.57
CA LEU A 362 -8.11 14.76 5.57
C LEU A 362 -9.61 15.09 5.54
N THR A 363 -10.01 16.12 6.27
CA THR A 363 -11.42 16.56 6.38
C THR A 363 -11.91 17.26 5.11
N GLY A 364 -13.23 17.28 4.87
CA GLY A 364 -13.82 17.90 3.67
C GLY A 364 -13.33 19.33 3.34
N PRO A 365 -13.18 20.25 4.31
CA PRO A 365 -12.61 21.57 4.05
C PRO A 365 -11.15 21.53 3.60
N LEU A 366 -10.34 20.65 4.19
CA LEU A 366 -8.93 20.49 3.83
C LEU A 366 -8.75 19.77 2.48
N GLN A 367 -9.62 18.80 2.20
CA GLN A 367 -9.75 18.20 0.86
C GLN A 367 -10.09 19.27 -0.17
N ALA A 368 -11.05 20.14 0.13
CA ALA A 368 -11.43 21.23 -0.76
C ALA A 368 -10.27 22.19 -1.00
N SER A 369 -9.43 22.52 0.00
CA SER A 369 -8.24 23.35 -0.24
C SER A 369 -7.16 22.64 -1.07
N ILE A 370 -6.96 21.33 -0.89
CA ILE A 370 -6.02 20.56 -1.73
C ILE A 370 -6.55 20.46 -3.16
N VAL A 371 -7.84 20.18 -3.33
CA VAL A 371 -8.49 20.05 -4.64
C VAL A 371 -8.64 21.40 -5.35
N GLN A 372 -8.88 22.49 -4.62
CA GLN A 372 -8.91 23.85 -5.19
C GLN A 372 -7.53 24.30 -5.65
N ASN A 373 -6.47 23.82 -5.01
CA ASN A 373 -5.09 24.03 -5.45
C ASN A 373 -4.63 23.00 -6.50
N SER A 374 -5.36 21.89 -6.69
CA SER A 374 -5.08 20.92 -7.74
C SER A 374 -5.65 21.40 -9.07
N GLN A 375 -4.83 21.38 -10.10
CA GLN A 375 -5.26 21.73 -11.45
C GLN A 375 -6.30 20.70 -11.93
N ARG A 376 -7.46 21.18 -12.40
CA ARG A 376 -8.49 20.28 -12.95
C ARG A 376 -8.08 19.89 -14.37
N ALA A 377 -8.09 18.58 -14.64
CA ALA A 377 -7.96 18.06 -16.00
C ALA A 377 -9.22 18.41 -16.81
N VAL A 378 -9.03 19.05 -17.96
CA VAL A 378 -10.09 19.35 -18.94
C VAL A 378 -9.68 18.74 -20.26
N LEU A 379 -10.58 18.04 -20.97
CA LEU A 379 -10.26 17.50 -22.29
C LEU A 379 -9.79 18.62 -23.22
N SER A 380 -8.65 18.39 -23.86
CA SER A 380 -8.04 19.39 -24.73
C SER A 380 -8.89 19.55 -25.99
N ALA A 381 -8.99 20.77 -26.50
CA ALA A 381 -9.70 21.05 -27.75
C ALA A 381 -8.91 20.59 -28.99
N ILE A 382 -7.64 20.19 -28.82
CA ILE A 382 -6.77 19.74 -29.90
C ILE A 382 -7.26 18.37 -30.42
N GLY A 383 -7.67 18.34 -31.69
CA GLY A 383 -8.04 17.11 -32.39
C GLY A 383 -6.83 16.48 -33.09
N LEU A 384 -6.24 15.46 -32.48
CA LEU A 384 -5.16 14.68 -33.11
C LEU A 384 -5.74 13.66 -34.10
N SER A 385 -5.26 13.67 -35.33
CA SER A 385 -5.68 12.69 -36.35
C SER A 385 -4.62 12.48 -37.42
N GLY A 386 -4.62 11.30 -38.04
CA GLY A 386 -3.72 10.97 -39.13
C GLY A 386 -2.32 10.54 -38.66
N VAL A 387 -1.35 10.59 -39.57
CA VAL A 387 -0.01 10.03 -39.38
C VAL A 387 0.98 11.14 -39.03
N TYR A 388 1.61 11.02 -37.87
CA TYR A 388 2.72 11.87 -37.43
C TYR A 388 4.02 11.07 -37.50
N ARG A 389 5.07 11.65 -38.08
CA ARG A 389 6.38 11.03 -38.27
C ARG A 389 7.46 11.85 -37.60
N GLY A 390 8.33 11.19 -36.87
CA GLY A 390 9.47 11.82 -36.21
C GLY A 390 10.80 11.16 -36.57
N ASP A 391 11.85 11.63 -35.93
CA ASP A 391 13.19 11.11 -36.12
C ASP A 391 13.33 9.65 -35.68
N LEU A 392 14.34 8.97 -36.24
CA LEU A 392 14.67 7.57 -35.93
C LEU A 392 13.55 6.57 -36.27
N GLY A 393 12.74 6.88 -37.29
CA GLY A 393 11.68 5.99 -37.76
C GLY A 393 10.49 5.87 -36.80
N ARG A 394 10.32 6.86 -35.91
CA ARG A 394 9.14 6.95 -35.03
C ARG A 394 7.91 7.37 -35.82
N GLU A 395 6.81 6.68 -35.62
CA GLU A 395 5.53 7.00 -36.25
C GLU A 395 4.40 6.81 -35.24
N ILE A 396 3.50 7.80 -35.16
CA ILE A 396 2.28 7.75 -34.37
C ILE A 396 1.10 8.01 -35.30
N VAL A 397 0.14 7.09 -35.31
CA VAL A 397 -1.09 7.23 -36.08
C VAL A 397 -2.24 7.41 -35.12
N PHE A 398 -2.98 8.51 -35.24
CA PHE A 398 -4.19 8.78 -34.46
C PHE A 398 -5.43 8.59 -35.33
N SER A 399 -6.43 7.86 -34.82
CA SER A 399 -7.70 7.64 -35.49
C SER A 399 -8.83 7.53 -34.48
N GLY A 400 -9.73 8.53 -34.45
CA GLY A 400 -10.76 8.60 -33.42
C GLY A 400 -10.14 8.71 -32.02
N SER A 401 -10.46 7.76 -31.15
CA SER A 401 -9.88 7.63 -29.80
C SER A 401 -8.73 6.61 -29.72
N GLU A 402 -8.28 6.08 -30.86
CA GLU A 402 -7.25 5.04 -30.93
C GLU A 402 -5.93 5.59 -31.47
N TYR A 403 -4.83 4.96 -31.06
CA TYR A 403 -3.51 5.22 -31.59
C TYR A 403 -2.79 3.94 -31.99
N ARG A 404 -1.82 4.09 -32.90
CA ARG A 404 -0.78 3.10 -33.18
C ARG A 404 0.58 3.79 -33.12
N PHE A 405 1.45 3.30 -32.26
CA PHE A 405 2.82 3.80 -32.10
C PHE A 405 3.81 2.77 -32.63
N ARG A 406 4.80 3.23 -33.39
CA ARG A 406 5.88 2.39 -33.93
C ARG A 406 7.24 3.06 -33.72
N GLN A 407 8.19 2.28 -33.24
CA GLN A 407 9.60 2.65 -33.12
C GLN A 407 10.48 1.42 -33.35
N GLY A 408 11.17 1.34 -34.50
CA GLY A 408 11.94 0.15 -34.88
C GLY A 408 11.05 -1.09 -35.00
N SER A 409 11.43 -2.19 -34.33
CA SER A 409 10.64 -3.43 -34.26
C SER A 409 9.50 -3.39 -33.22
N ASN A 410 9.45 -2.36 -32.37
CA ASN A 410 8.45 -2.25 -31.33
C ASN A 410 7.24 -1.49 -31.86
N ALA A 411 6.08 -2.14 -31.86
CA ALA A 411 4.81 -1.54 -32.22
C ALA A 411 3.78 -1.87 -31.15
N HIS A 412 2.95 -0.89 -30.80
CA HIS A 412 1.85 -1.09 -29.88
C HIS A 412 0.68 -0.16 -30.24
N SER A 413 -0.52 -0.54 -29.84
CA SER A 413 -1.75 0.18 -30.14
C SER A 413 -2.68 0.18 -28.93
N GLY A 414 -3.61 1.12 -28.91
CA GLY A 414 -4.64 1.18 -27.89
C GLY A 414 -5.37 2.51 -27.92
N GLY A 415 -5.88 2.95 -26.76
CA GLY A 415 -6.59 4.22 -26.63
C GLY A 415 -5.66 5.38 -26.28
N PHE A 416 -6.02 6.59 -26.68
CA PHE A 416 -5.33 7.80 -26.21
C PHE A 416 -6.31 8.83 -25.64
N ALA A 417 -5.78 9.71 -24.80
CA ALA A 417 -6.49 10.87 -24.29
C ALA A 417 -5.55 12.08 -24.27
N LEU A 418 -6.09 13.25 -24.61
CA LEU A 418 -5.39 14.53 -24.56
C LEU A 418 -6.19 15.50 -23.68
N PHE A 419 -5.57 16.03 -22.64
CA PHE A 419 -6.24 16.90 -21.68
C PHE A 419 -5.29 17.97 -21.15
N ASP A 420 -5.83 19.13 -20.83
CA ASP A 420 -5.10 20.25 -20.24
C ASP A 420 -5.16 20.10 -18.71
N LEU A 421 -3.99 20.17 -18.08
CA LEU A 421 -3.78 20.17 -16.65
C LEU A 421 -3.02 21.45 -16.30
N GLY A 422 -3.78 22.50 -15.96
CA GLY A 422 -3.20 23.83 -15.73
C GLY A 422 -2.69 24.47 -17.02
N GLU A 423 -1.39 24.73 -17.07
CA GLU A 423 -0.70 25.26 -18.26
C GLU A 423 -0.15 24.14 -19.17
N ASP A 424 -0.16 22.89 -18.70
CA ASP A 424 0.38 21.75 -19.43
C ASP A 424 -0.71 21.01 -20.19
N THR A 425 -0.49 20.71 -21.48
CA THR A 425 -1.30 19.74 -22.21
C THR A 425 -0.67 18.36 -22.06
N ILE A 426 -1.44 17.37 -21.63
CA ILE A 426 -0.99 16.01 -21.35
C ILE A 426 -1.58 15.03 -22.35
N LEU A 427 -0.71 14.28 -23.04
CA LEU A 427 -1.06 13.14 -23.88
C LEU A 427 -0.81 11.84 -23.12
N THR A 428 -1.85 11.04 -22.93
CA THR A 428 -1.75 9.69 -22.38
C THR A 428 -2.06 8.65 -23.46
N LEU A 429 -1.17 7.69 -23.65
CA LEU A 429 -1.32 6.56 -24.56
C LEU A 429 -1.42 5.27 -23.73
N ARG A 430 -2.56 4.57 -23.82
CA ARG A 430 -2.81 3.32 -23.10
C ARG A 430 -2.79 2.16 -24.08
N ALA A 431 -1.71 1.39 -24.07
CA ALA A 431 -1.56 0.20 -24.90
C ALA A 431 -2.43 -0.94 -24.36
N ILE A 432 -3.07 -1.66 -25.28
CA ILE A 432 -3.86 -2.86 -25.00
C ILE A 432 -3.26 -4.05 -25.73
N ASP A 433 -3.36 -5.23 -25.14
CA ASP A 433 -2.98 -6.50 -25.78
C ASP A 433 -4.11 -7.08 -26.66
N GLU A 434 -3.86 -8.27 -27.20
CA GLU A 434 -4.81 -9.01 -28.04
C GLU A 434 -6.12 -9.34 -27.31
N ASN A 435 -6.09 -9.45 -25.98
CA ASN A 435 -7.25 -9.70 -25.13
C ASN A 435 -7.96 -8.41 -24.70
N ARG A 436 -7.54 -7.25 -25.24
CA ARG A 436 -8.00 -5.90 -24.85
C ARG A 436 -7.72 -5.54 -23.39
N LEU A 437 -6.72 -6.18 -22.79
CA LEU A 437 -6.27 -5.82 -21.46
C LEU A 437 -5.20 -4.72 -21.55
N PRO A 438 -5.27 -3.68 -20.70
CA PRO A 438 -4.24 -2.66 -20.65
C PRO A 438 -2.91 -3.23 -20.19
N VAL A 439 -1.86 -3.05 -20.98
CA VAL A 439 -0.52 -3.60 -20.69
C VAL A 439 0.53 -2.53 -20.42
N LYS A 440 0.30 -1.30 -20.90
CA LYS A 440 1.25 -0.20 -20.72
C LYS A 440 0.55 1.15 -20.83
N THR A 441 0.98 2.11 -20.01
CA THR A 441 0.60 3.52 -20.16
C THR A 441 1.86 4.33 -20.42
N LEU A 442 1.80 5.22 -21.40
CA LEU A 442 2.82 6.22 -21.66
C LEU A 442 2.19 7.59 -21.51
N THR A 443 2.84 8.48 -20.78
CA THR A 443 2.35 9.83 -20.51
C THR A 443 3.38 10.84 -20.99
N PHE A 444 2.91 11.89 -21.66
CA PHE A 444 3.74 12.95 -22.20
C PHE A 444 3.13 14.31 -21.90
N ARG A 445 3.96 15.30 -21.58
CA ARG A 445 3.62 16.70 -21.82
C ARG A 445 3.75 16.94 -23.32
N ALA A 446 2.69 17.48 -23.90
CA ALA A 446 2.54 17.68 -25.33
C ALA A 446 2.47 19.18 -25.64
N VAL A 447 3.26 19.63 -26.61
CA VAL A 447 3.11 20.96 -27.22
C VAL A 447 2.72 20.76 -28.67
N PHE A 448 1.56 21.29 -29.05
CA PHE A 448 1.02 21.18 -30.40
C PHE A 448 1.11 22.52 -31.12
N GLU A 449 1.68 22.50 -32.32
CA GLU A 449 1.80 23.67 -33.19
C GLU A 449 1.21 23.36 -34.57
N GLU A 450 0.38 24.25 -35.10
CA GLU A 450 -0.13 24.17 -36.48
C GLU A 450 0.32 25.39 -37.28
N GLY A 451 1.12 25.15 -38.32
CA GLY A 451 1.51 26.12 -39.33
C GLY A 451 0.68 25.95 -40.60
N ARG A 452 0.18 27.05 -41.17
CA ARG A 452 -0.51 27.04 -42.47
C ARG A 452 0.26 27.89 -43.46
N GLU A 453 0.63 27.26 -44.57
CA GLU A 453 1.19 27.91 -45.74
C GLU A 453 0.19 27.77 -46.91
N SER A 454 0.47 28.42 -48.04
CA SER A 454 -0.47 28.51 -49.17
C SER A 454 -0.81 27.17 -49.85
N ASP A 455 0.03 26.14 -49.66
CA ASP A 455 -0.07 24.82 -50.30
C ASP A 455 -0.03 23.66 -49.29
N ARG A 456 0.15 23.94 -47.99
CA ARG A 456 0.33 22.91 -46.96
C ARG A 456 -0.09 23.36 -45.56
N ILE A 457 -0.49 22.39 -44.75
CA ILE A 457 -0.65 22.51 -43.31
C ILE A 457 0.39 21.59 -42.66
N THR A 458 1.22 22.15 -41.79
CA THR A 458 2.19 21.39 -40.99
C THR A 458 1.73 21.39 -39.55
N ARG A 459 1.61 20.21 -38.94
CA ARG A 459 1.27 20.03 -37.53
C ARG A 459 2.42 19.35 -36.82
N SER A 460 2.98 19.99 -35.81
CA SER A 460 4.10 19.48 -35.04
C SER A 460 3.66 19.17 -33.61
N LEU A 461 4.07 18.02 -33.09
CA LEU A 461 3.77 17.56 -31.75
C LEU A 461 5.09 17.27 -31.03
N HIS A 462 5.43 18.13 -30.07
CA HIS A 462 6.60 17.96 -29.21
C HIS A 462 6.18 17.20 -27.95
N LEU A 463 6.83 16.06 -27.71
CA LEU A 463 6.50 15.15 -26.63
C LEU A 463 7.66 15.05 -25.64
N GLU A 464 7.38 15.46 -24.40
CA GLU A 464 8.25 15.29 -23.25
C GLU A 464 7.68 14.16 -22.38
N PRO A 465 8.37 13.00 -22.24
CA PRO A 465 7.85 11.90 -21.43
C PRO A 465 7.89 12.22 -19.94
N GLY A 466 6.90 11.74 -19.19
CA GLY A 466 6.82 11.96 -17.75
C GLY A 466 5.60 11.32 -17.13
N ASP A 467 5.29 11.71 -15.90
CA ASP A 467 4.18 11.18 -15.11
C ASP A 467 3.30 12.32 -14.59
N VAL A 468 2.02 12.02 -14.30
CA VAL A 468 1.09 13.00 -13.72
C VAL A 468 0.74 12.58 -12.31
N GLY A 469 0.94 13.47 -11.34
CA GLY A 469 0.55 13.28 -9.95
C GLY A 469 -0.22 14.48 -9.39
N ILE A 470 -0.35 14.54 -8.07
CA ILE A 470 -1.18 15.53 -7.38
C ILE A 470 -0.69 16.97 -7.59
N ALA A 471 0.62 17.16 -7.81
CA ALA A 471 1.21 18.47 -8.05
C ALA A 471 1.33 18.85 -9.54
N GLY A 472 0.85 18.01 -10.47
CA GLY A 472 0.94 18.24 -11.91
C GLY A 472 1.82 17.22 -12.63
N PHE A 473 2.40 17.61 -13.75
CA PHE A 473 3.30 16.78 -14.56
C PHE A 473 4.74 16.80 -14.03
N PHE A 474 5.39 15.65 -14.04
CA PHE A 474 6.78 15.45 -13.64
C PHE A 474 7.56 14.84 -14.80
N ASP A 475 8.66 15.49 -15.21
CA ASP A 475 9.59 14.95 -16.21
C ASP A 475 10.33 13.75 -15.60
N ASN A 476 10.35 12.62 -16.31
CA ASN A 476 11.05 11.42 -15.89
C ASN A 476 12.48 11.32 -16.46
N GLY A 477 12.99 12.39 -17.07
CA GLY A 477 14.33 12.50 -17.62
C GLY A 477 14.55 11.73 -18.93
N SER A 478 13.48 11.17 -19.51
CA SER A 478 13.55 10.46 -20.79
C SER A 478 13.74 11.42 -21.96
N GLN A 479 14.29 10.91 -23.05
CA GLN A 479 14.58 11.73 -24.22
C GLN A 479 13.29 12.28 -24.86
N ARG A 480 13.18 13.61 -24.92
CA ARG A 480 12.14 14.35 -25.66
C ARG A 480 12.22 14.06 -27.16
N PHE A 481 11.09 14.13 -27.84
CA PHE A 481 11.05 13.95 -29.29
C PHE A 481 9.89 14.70 -29.95
N THR A 482 10.04 14.96 -31.25
CA THR A 482 9.03 15.64 -32.06
C THR A 482 8.53 14.69 -33.14
N VAL A 483 7.22 14.76 -33.42
CA VAL A 483 6.60 14.11 -34.58
C VAL A 483 5.79 15.13 -35.37
N GLU A 484 5.82 15.03 -36.69
CA GLU A 484 5.20 16.00 -37.60
C GLU A 484 4.24 15.33 -38.58
N GLN A 485 3.17 16.03 -38.90
CA GLN A 485 2.23 15.70 -39.96
C GLN A 485 2.23 16.83 -40.99
N ILE A 486 2.36 16.49 -42.26
CA ILE A 486 2.27 17.44 -43.38
C ILE A 486 1.08 17.04 -44.24
N GLU A 487 0.13 17.96 -44.39
CA GLU A 487 -1.05 17.84 -45.24
C GLU A 487 -0.91 18.81 -46.42
N THR A 488 -0.94 18.31 -47.65
CA THR A 488 -0.89 19.15 -48.86
C THR A 488 -2.31 19.58 -49.24
N ILE A 489 -2.51 20.88 -49.42
CA ILE A 489 -3.78 21.42 -49.90
C ILE A 489 -3.71 21.45 -51.42
N GLU A 490 -4.38 20.51 -52.09
CA GLU A 490 -4.55 20.60 -53.55
C GLU A 490 -5.43 21.81 -53.88
N ARG A 491 -4.93 22.69 -54.77
CA ARG A 491 -5.78 23.71 -55.38
C ARG A 491 -6.70 23.00 -56.38
N ASP A 492 -7.99 23.06 -56.10
CA ASP A 492 -9.03 22.65 -57.03
C ASP A 492 -9.05 23.66 -58.20
N ASP A 493 -8.24 23.41 -59.23
CA ASP A 493 -8.32 24.12 -60.49
C ASP A 493 -9.41 23.46 -61.36
N GLY A 494 -10.69 23.75 -61.06
CA GLY A 494 -11.82 23.56 -61.99
C GLY A 494 -12.96 22.66 -61.54
#